data_AF-A0AAW5FVG2-F1
#
_entry.id   AF-A0AAW5FVG2-F1
#
_cell.length_a   1.000
_cell.length_b   1.000
_cell.length_c   1.000
_cell.angle_alpha   90.00
_cell.angle_beta   90.00
_cell.angle_gamma   90.00
#
_symmetry.space_group_name_H-M   'P 1'
#
loop_
_entity.id
_entity.type
_entity.pdbx_description
1 polymer ?
#
loop_
_entity_poly.entity_id
_entity_poly.type
_entity_poly.pdbx_seq_one_letter_code
_entity_poly.pdbx_strand_id
1 'polypeptide(L)'
;MSKVREFMDFWTENSIHAAEQYRTAGASQDVAELTRRLIQAAKGQGISEAALQAEIGEISEYIRDRLKAANRAESERRKRT
;
A
#
# COMPACT_ATOMS: atom_id res chain seq x y z
N MET A 1 -16.59 7.10 -8.37
CA MET A 1 -15.42 7.15 -7.48
C MET A 1 -14.52 8.29 -7.95
N SER A 2 -13.60 8.80 -7.12
CA SER A 2 -12.60 9.77 -7.58
C SER A 2 -11.50 9.03 -8.34
N LYS A 3 -10.88 9.68 -9.34
CA LYS A 3 -9.70 9.12 -10.05
C LYS A 3 -8.57 8.75 -9.07
N VAL A 4 -8.44 9.52 -7.98
CA VAL A 4 -7.47 9.28 -6.91
C VAL A 4 -7.79 7.98 -6.18
N ARG A 5 -9.05 7.73 -5.84
CA ARG A 5 -9.47 6.52 -5.14
C ARG A 5 -9.29 5.26 -5.98
N GLU A 6 -9.67 5.30 -7.26
CA GLU A 6 -9.45 4.18 -8.19
C GLU A 6 -7.96 3.86 -8.35
N PHE A 7 -7.12 4.90 -8.47
CA PHE A 7 -5.67 4.74 -8.49
C PHE A 7 -5.14 4.13 -7.18
N MET A 8 -5.62 4.60 -6.03
CA MET A 8 -5.18 4.10 -4.72
C MET A 8 -5.60 2.65 -4.48
N ASP A 9 -6.80 2.27 -4.88
CA ASP A 9 -7.29 0.89 -4.76
C ASP A 9 -6.43 -0.05 -5.62
N PHE A 10 -6.23 0.30 -6.91
CA PHE A 10 -5.36 -0.44 -7.82
C PHE A 10 -3.93 -0.54 -7.28
N TRP A 11 -3.35 0.59 -6.82
CA TRP A 11 -1.98 0.61 -6.35
C TRP A 11 -1.79 -0.22 -5.08
N THR A 12 -2.74 -0.14 -4.14
CA THR A 12 -2.73 -0.90 -2.89
C THR A 12 -2.75 -2.40 -3.19
N GLU A 13 -3.66 -2.85 -4.07
CA GLU A 13 -3.79 -4.25 -4.45
C GLU A 13 -2.51 -4.81 -5.11
N ASN A 14 -1.84 -4.02 -5.94
CA ASN A 14 -0.68 -4.48 -6.68
C ASN A 14 0.65 -4.34 -5.92
N SER A 15 0.74 -3.42 -4.96
CA SER A 15 2.01 -3.05 -4.32
C SER A 15 2.17 -3.47 -2.87
N ILE A 16 1.05 -3.69 -2.16
CA ILE A 16 1.04 -4.02 -0.72
C ILE A 16 0.62 -5.48 -0.56
N HIS A 17 1.57 -6.31 -0.14
CA HIS A 17 1.35 -7.75 0.10
C HIS A 17 1.52 -8.06 1.59
N ALA A 18 1.47 -9.34 2.00
CA ALA A 18 1.73 -9.83 3.36
C ALA A 18 3.05 -10.63 3.45
N ALA A 19 3.77 -10.56 4.57
CA ALA A 19 4.94 -11.33 5.02
C ALA A 19 4.97 -12.81 4.69
N GLU A 20 5.37 -13.19 3.47
CA GLU A 20 5.72 -14.58 3.20
C GLU A 20 7.16 -14.91 3.67
N GLN A 21 7.24 -15.69 4.75
CA GLN A 21 8.47 -16.09 5.47
C GLN A 21 9.52 -16.85 4.63
N TYR A 22 9.26 -17.19 3.36
CA TYR A 22 10.18 -17.95 2.51
C TYR A 22 10.26 -17.45 1.06
N ARG A 23 10.79 -16.22 0.90
CA ARG A 23 11.37 -15.63 -0.33
C ARG A 23 10.43 -14.82 -1.25
N THR A 24 9.64 -13.99 -0.56
CA THR A 24 9.39 -12.55 -0.80
C THR A 24 8.17 -12.13 -1.62
N ALA A 25 7.10 -11.77 -0.90
CA ALA A 25 6.45 -10.44 -1.01
C ALA A 25 5.92 -10.03 0.39
N GLY A 26 5.91 -8.72 0.74
CA GLY A 26 4.80 -8.13 1.53
C GLY A 26 4.80 -7.80 3.04
N ALA A 27 5.84 -7.43 3.78
CA ALA A 27 5.64 -6.94 5.19
C ALA A 27 6.83 -6.23 5.77
N SER A 28 7.99 -6.65 5.28
CA SER A 28 9.27 -6.00 5.48
C SER A 28 9.54 -4.99 4.36
N GLN A 29 8.53 -4.65 3.55
CA GLN A 29 8.69 -3.63 2.52
C GLN A 29 8.95 -2.28 3.21
N ASP A 30 9.98 -1.58 2.74
CA ASP A 30 10.37 -0.29 3.28
C ASP A 30 9.24 0.73 2.99
N VAL A 31 8.70 1.33 4.05
CA VAL A 31 7.60 2.30 3.95
C VAL A 31 8.03 3.53 3.14
N ALA A 32 9.28 3.98 3.28
CA ALA A 32 9.79 5.10 2.50
C ALA A 32 9.95 4.75 1.02
N GLU A 33 10.36 3.52 0.71
CA GLU A 33 10.41 3.03 -0.68
C GLU A 33 9.01 2.96 -1.30
N LEU A 34 8.04 2.37 -0.60
CA LEU A 34 6.66 2.30 -1.08
C LEU A 34 6.03 3.68 -1.24
N THR A 35 6.30 4.60 -0.31
CA THR A 35 5.88 6.00 -0.39
C THR A 35 6.44 6.67 -1.64
N ARG A 36 7.75 6.51 -1.90
CA ARG A 36 8.39 7.03 -3.10
C ARG A 36 7.78 6.45 -4.37
N ARG A 37 7.57 5.13 -4.45
CA ARG A 37 6.99 4.47 -5.62
C ARG A 37 5.54 4.91 -5.88
N LEU A 38 4.73 5.04 -4.82
CA LEU A 38 3.37 5.57 -4.90
C LEU A 38 3.35 6.99 -5.48
N ILE A 39 4.17 7.90 -4.95
CA ILE A 39 4.24 9.29 -5.42
C ILE A 39 4.70 9.34 -6.89
N GLN A 40 5.67 8.51 -7.29
CA GLN A 40 6.12 8.45 -8.68
C GLN A 40 5.03 7.91 -9.62
N ALA A 41 4.34 6.84 -9.25
CA ALA A 41 3.24 6.27 -10.04
C ALA A 41 2.07 7.26 -10.18
N ALA A 42 1.72 7.96 -9.08
CA ALA A 42 0.67 8.96 -9.07
C ALA A 42 1.00 10.13 -10.01
N LYS A 43 2.25 10.62 -9.99
CA LYS A 43 2.73 11.65 -10.91
C LYS A 43 2.59 11.22 -12.38
N GLY A 44 2.90 9.96 -12.69
CA GLY A 44 2.70 9.39 -14.04
C GLY A 44 1.23 9.41 -14.50
N GLN A 45 0.28 9.42 -13.55
CA GLN A 45 -1.16 9.50 -13.81
C GLN A 45 -1.72 10.93 -13.74
N GLY A 46 -0.87 11.94 -13.55
CA GLY A 46 -1.27 13.34 -13.36
C GLY A 46 -1.93 13.61 -12.01
N ILE A 47 -1.68 12.77 -11.00
CA ILE A 47 -2.18 12.93 -9.63
C ILE A 47 -1.07 13.57 -8.79
N SER A 48 -1.38 14.68 -8.12
CA SER A 48 -0.44 15.37 -7.24
C SER A 48 -0.36 14.68 -5.87
N GLU A 49 0.76 14.84 -5.18
CA GLU A 49 0.93 14.34 -3.82
C GLU A 49 -0.09 14.95 -2.85
N ALA A 50 -0.41 16.24 -3.00
CA ALA A 50 -1.47 16.89 -2.24
C ALA A 50 -2.85 16.26 -2.49
N ALA A 51 -3.14 15.83 -3.73
CA ALA A 51 -4.39 15.13 -4.03
C ALA A 51 -4.44 13.73 -3.40
N LEU A 52 -3.30 13.03 -3.32
CA LEU A 52 -3.21 11.79 -2.54
C LEU A 52 -3.49 12.06 -1.07
N GLN A 53 -2.80 13.03 -0.47
CA GLN A 53 -2.94 13.36 0.95
C GLN A 53 -4.36 13.82 1.31
N ALA A 54 -5.05 14.53 0.41
CA ALA A 54 -6.44 14.92 0.60
C ALA A 54 -7.40 13.72 0.65
N GLU A 55 -7.09 12.62 -0.05
CA GLU A 55 -7.91 11.41 -0.06
C GLU A 55 -7.55 10.45 1.08
N ILE A 56 -6.26 10.28 1.40
CA ILE A 56 -5.79 9.20 2.29
C ILE A 56 -5.11 9.68 3.58
N GLY A 57 -4.91 10.99 3.75
CA GLY A 57 -4.15 11.55 4.86
C GLY A 57 -2.63 11.39 4.69
N GLU A 58 -1.91 11.13 5.77
CA GLU A 58 -0.46 10.94 5.70
C GLU A 58 -0.14 9.63 4.98
N ILE A 59 0.67 9.74 3.91
CA ILE A 59 0.91 8.64 2.96
C ILE A 59 1.63 7.47 3.63
N SER A 60 2.62 7.77 4.47
CA SER A 60 3.45 6.75 5.14
C SER A 60 2.65 5.94 6.17
N GLU A 61 1.77 6.61 6.92
CA GLU A 61 0.83 6.03 7.87
C GLU A 61 -0.19 5.15 7.14
N TYR A 62 -0.77 5.65 6.05
CA TYR A 62 -1.67 4.84 5.22
C TYR A 62 -0.98 3.55 4.73
N ILE A 63 0.24 3.64 4.21
CA ILE A 63 1.01 2.47 3.75
C ILE A 63 1.30 1.51 4.91
N ARG A 64 1.69 2.03 6.08
CA ARG A 64 1.97 1.23 7.27
C ARG A 64 0.73 0.45 7.73
N ASP A 65 -0.43 1.10 7.74
CA ASP A 65 -1.69 0.47 8.14
C ASP A 65 -2.13 -0.62 7.15
N ARG A 66 -1.96 -0.37 5.85
CA ARG A 66 -2.24 -1.38 4.82
C ARG A 66 -1.32 -2.59 4.93
N LEU A 67 -0.01 -2.39 5.14
CA LEU A 67 0.93 -3.49 5.40
C LEU A 67 0.54 -4.29 6.66
N LYS A 68 0.17 -3.60 7.75
CA LYS A 68 -0.28 -4.25 8.98
C LYS A 68 -1.54 -5.08 8.75
N ALA A 69 -2.49 -4.57 7.97
CA ALA A 69 -3.72 -5.29 7.63
C ALA A 69 -3.43 -6.54 6.78
N ALA A 70 -2.57 -6.43 5.76
CA ALA A 70 -2.15 -7.56 4.94
C ALA A 70 -1.50 -8.67 5.79
N ASN A 71 -0.59 -8.28 6.69
CA ASN A 71 0.07 -9.22 7.61
C ASN A 71 -0.89 -9.91 8.56
N ARG A 72 -1.85 -9.16 9.10
CA ARG A 72 -2.86 -9.74 9.98
C ARG A 72 -3.71 -10.75 9.23
N ALA A 73 -4.16 -10.42 8.02
CA ALA A 73 -4.96 -11.33 7.20
C ALA A 73 -4.22 -12.64 6.92
N GLU A 74 -2.93 -12.56 6.56
CA GLU A 74 -2.10 -13.75 6.32
C GLU A 74 -1.85 -14.56 7.60
N SER A 75 -1.59 -13.89 8.73
CA SER A 75 -1.43 -14.57 10.02
C SER A 75 -2.70 -15.33 10.42
N GLU A 76 -3.87 -14.72 10.26
CA GLU A 76 -5.16 -15.37 10.57
C GLU A 76 -5.48 -16.51 9.60
N ARG A 77 -5.14 -16.39 8.30
CA ARG A 77 -5.25 -17.49 7.33
C ARG A 77 -4.46 -18.71 7.80
N ARG A 78 -3.22 -18.51 8.27
CA ARG A 78 -2.35 -19.59 8.75
C ARG A 78 -2.85 -20.26 10.02
N LYS A 79 -3.43 -19.52 10.97
CA LYS A 79 -3.98 -20.12 12.20
C LYS A 79 -5.18 -21.03 11.94
N ARG A 80 -5.86 -20.86 10.80
CA ARG A 80 -7.02 -21.66 10.38
C ARG A 80 -6.65 -22.90 9.56
N THR A 81 -5.38 -23.05 9.17
CA THR A 81 -4.87 -24.18 8.38
C THR A 81 -4.10 -25.14 9.27
#